data_AF-A0A1Q4R7T4-F1
#
_entry.id   AF-A0A1Q4R7T4-F1
#
_cell.length_a   1.000
_cell.length_b   1.000
_cell.length_c   1.000
_cell.angle_alpha   90.00
_cell.angle_beta   90.00
_cell.angle_gamma   90.00
#
_symmetry.space_group_name_H-M   'P 1'
#
loop_
_entity.id
_entity.type
_entity.pdbx_description
1 polymer ?
#
loop_
_entity_poly.entity_id
_entity_poly.type
_entity_poly.pdbx_seq_one_letter_code
_entity_poly.pdbx_strand_id
1 'polypeptide(L)'
;MNKIKIGFVVSKYQGLNTKFNSGLEQNTYYLVSLLRSIPEYEVSYVLVSDSCLDESIQNQNQLNDDTPLVELKALDPKLNNPVQYDVLIHAESYLPENFIKAIKERFSTKFVNLLVGIVMWGLMEDIIYNIKDRYVGALPMYAPGIIDEQWINPQHAYHKEYVETLTKSNVAILPYIYEPWFLQKLENLRKKNNPDFDPQYSPESDKHIGILEANINLVKNAVIPVSIVESLYSQDKKALKRKTVRIYCSNNLRERQAFQHLFNYFEGKSLFTSEARFAVPDILHFDCDFIVSHQHLCSLNYLYLDALYYNIPLIHNSDTLKEYGYYYPNFDVKKGAEALKEALENHDSRLEEYAKQAAKALNKFSVSNKRNINGYKKIINKLIA
;
A
#
# COMPACT_ATOMS: atom_id res chain seq x y z
N MET A 1 -32.66 8.35 12.09
CA MET A 1 -32.45 7.43 10.96
C MET A 1 -31.62 6.27 11.47
N ASN A 2 -31.92 5.03 11.06
CA ASN A 2 -31.03 3.90 11.34
C ASN A 2 -29.69 4.16 10.64
N LYS A 3 -28.59 3.88 11.34
CA LYS A 3 -27.25 3.96 10.77
C LYS A 3 -27.04 2.84 9.75
N ILE A 4 -26.24 3.12 8.71
CA ILE A 4 -25.82 2.11 7.74
C ILE A 4 -24.74 1.25 8.40
N LYS A 5 -24.99 -0.06 8.47
CA LYS A 5 -24.10 -1.05 9.09
C LYS A 5 -23.14 -1.64 8.05
N ILE A 6 -21.85 -1.48 8.29
CA ILE A 6 -20.79 -1.91 7.39
C ILE A 6 -19.84 -2.88 8.11
N GLY A 7 -19.69 -4.09 7.59
CA GLY A 7 -18.78 -5.10 8.13
C GLY A 7 -17.59 -5.32 7.22
N PHE A 8 -16.40 -5.36 7.80
CA PHE A 8 -15.15 -5.69 7.10
C PHE A 8 -14.75 -7.12 7.40
N VAL A 9 -14.87 -8.00 6.41
CA VAL A 9 -14.52 -9.41 6.54
C VAL A 9 -12.99 -9.55 6.50
N VAL A 10 -12.45 -10.04 7.61
CA VAL A 10 -11.01 -10.26 7.83
C VAL A 10 -10.80 -11.64 8.44
N SER A 11 -9.61 -12.22 8.26
CA SER A 11 -9.28 -13.53 8.87
C SER A 11 -9.33 -13.42 10.40
N LYS A 12 -8.51 -12.52 10.94
CA LYS A 12 -8.47 -12.09 12.35
C LYS A 12 -7.97 -10.65 12.42
N TYR A 13 -8.14 -9.99 13.56
CA TYR A 13 -7.53 -8.68 13.75
C TYR A 13 -6.03 -8.82 14.05
N GLN A 14 -5.20 -8.42 13.09
CA GLN A 14 -3.74 -8.57 13.14
C GLN A 14 -3.06 -7.51 14.03
N GLY A 15 -1.92 -7.87 14.62
CA GLY A 15 -1.08 -6.94 15.39
C GLY A 15 -0.25 -6.00 14.52
N LEU A 16 0.47 -5.07 15.17
CA LEU A 16 1.23 -3.99 14.51
C LEU A 16 2.23 -4.49 13.45
N ASN A 17 2.96 -5.58 13.74
CA ASN A 17 4.01 -6.10 12.86
C ASN A 17 3.47 -6.58 11.50
N THR A 18 2.30 -7.23 11.50
CA THR A 18 1.68 -7.72 10.25
C THR A 18 1.08 -6.55 9.48
N LYS A 19 0.31 -5.69 10.17
CA LYS A 19 -0.34 -4.53 9.55
C LYS A 19 0.67 -3.58 8.90
N PHE A 20 1.86 -3.44 9.48
CA PHE A 20 2.92 -2.66 8.87
C PHE A 20 3.44 -3.26 7.54
N ASN A 21 3.54 -4.59 7.45
CA ASN A 21 4.15 -5.25 6.30
C ASN A 21 3.19 -5.53 5.14
N SER A 22 1.89 -5.30 5.33
CA SER A 22 0.82 -5.60 4.38
C SER A 22 0.08 -4.33 3.96
N GLY A 23 0.28 -3.90 2.71
CA GLY A 23 -0.48 -2.76 2.16
C GLY A 23 -2.00 -2.99 2.18
N LEU A 24 -2.45 -4.24 2.08
CA LEU A 24 -3.86 -4.59 2.19
C LEU A 24 -4.41 -4.27 3.58
N GLU A 25 -3.72 -4.72 4.63
CA GLU A 25 -4.15 -4.50 6.02
C GLU A 25 -4.13 -3.01 6.40
N GLN A 26 -3.15 -2.25 5.90
CA GLN A 26 -3.12 -0.80 6.08
C GLN A 26 -4.34 -0.13 5.42
N ASN A 27 -4.69 -0.53 4.20
CA ASN A 27 -5.84 0.03 3.49
C ASN A 27 -7.15 -0.29 4.18
N THR A 28 -7.31 -1.53 4.64
CA THR A 28 -8.47 -1.93 5.44
C THR A 28 -8.59 -1.04 6.67
N TYR A 29 -7.49 -0.81 7.40
CA TYR A 29 -7.49 0.05 8.58
C TYR A 29 -7.83 1.51 8.24
N TYR A 30 -7.22 2.09 7.22
CA TYR A 30 -7.51 3.47 6.80
C TYR A 30 -8.97 3.63 6.37
N LEU A 31 -9.51 2.65 5.63
CA LEU A 31 -10.89 2.69 5.18
C LEU A 31 -11.88 2.54 6.34
N VAL A 32 -11.61 1.65 7.29
CA VAL A 32 -12.40 1.54 8.54
C VAL A 32 -12.36 2.85 9.31
N SER A 33 -11.18 3.44 9.51
CA SER A 33 -11.02 4.74 10.19
C SER A 33 -11.82 5.84 9.50
N LEU A 34 -11.74 5.93 8.17
CA LEU A 34 -12.53 6.87 7.37
C LEU A 34 -14.03 6.67 7.59
N LEU A 35 -14.53 5.44 7.43
CA LEU A 35 -15.96 5.17 7.52
C LEU A 35 -16.51 5.34 8.95
N ARG A 36 -15.70 5.06 9.98
CA ARG A 36 -16.06 5.30 11.37
C ARG A 36 -16.16 6.79 11.72
N SER A 37 -15.45 7.64 10.99
CA SER A 37 -15.57 9.11 11.16
C SER A 37 -16.92 9.66 10.66
N ILE A 38 -17.70 8.87 9.92
CA ILE A 38 -18.99 9.26 9.33
C ILE A 38 -20.12 8.91 10.32
N PRO A 39 -20.83 9.90 10.90
CA PRO A 39 -21.82 9.66 11.95
C PRO A 39 -22.98 8.74 11.54
N GLU A 40 -23.30 8.72 10.25
CA GLU A 40 -24.36 7.90 9.67
C GLU A 40 -24.02 6.40 9.63
N TYR A 41 -22.77 6.01 9.90
CA TYR A 41 -22.30 4.64 9.74
C TYR A 41 -22.00 3.96 11.08
N GLU A 42 -22.19 2.65 11.12
CA GLU A 42 -21.77 1.75 12.17
C GLU A 42 -20.84 0.70 11.54
N VAL A 43 -19.56 0.71 11.90
CA VAL A 43 -18.53 -0.09 11.23
C VAL A 43 -17.93 -1.09 12.22
N SER A 44 -17.70 -2.31 11.76
CA SER A 44 -17.08 -3.38 12.57
C SER A 44 -16.23 -4.31 11.71
N TYR A 45 -15.34 -5.06 12.35
CA TYR A 45 -14.64 -6.18 11.73
C TYR A 45 -15.45 -7.46 11.93
N VAL A 46 -15.54 -8.28 10.88
CA VAL A 46 -16.14 -9.61 10.90
C VAL A 46 -15.01 -10.63 10.81
N LEU A 47 -14.80 -11.39 11.88
CA LEU A 47 -13.71 -12.35 12.03
C LEU A 47 -14.14 -13.72 11.50
N VAL A 48 -13.39 -14.28 10.54
CA VAL A 48 -13.74 -15.57 9.93
C VAL A 48 -12.91 -16.75 10.41
N SER A 49 -11.75 -16.52 11.02
CA SER A 49 -10.94 -17.59 11.59
C SER A 49 -11.52 -18.11 12.89
N ASP A 50 -11.48 -19.44 13.07
CA ASP A 50 -11.93 -20.07 14.31
C ASP A 50 -11.05 -19.66 15.49
N SER A 51 -11.66 -19.49 16.66
CA SER A 51 -10.98 -19.24 17.94
C SER A 51 -10.00 -18.04 17.93
N CYS A 52 -10.23 -17.04 17.08
CA CYS A 52 -9.32 -15.90 16.93
C CYS A 52 -9.75 -14.64 17.71
N LEU A 53 -10.88 -14.67 18.41
CA LEU A 53 -11.45 -13.49 19.08
C LEU A 53 -10.52 -12.93 20.17
N ASP A 54 -10.01 -13.79 21.06
CA ASP A 54 -9.15 -13.35 22.17
C ASP A 54 -7.84 -12.72 21.67
N GLU A 55 -7.20 -13.35 20.68
CA GLU A 55 -6.00 -12.80 20.01
C GLU A 55 -6.33 -11.47 19.33
N SER A 56 -7.48 -11.38 18.66
CA SER A 56 -7.94 -10.17 17.97
C SER A 56 -8.16 -9.02 18.95
N ILE A 57 -8.79 -9.28 20.10
CA ILE A 57 -8.99 -8.29 21.18
C ILE A 57 -7.64 -7.84 21.74
N GLN A 58 -6.71 -8.77 21.98
CA GLN A 58 -5.37 -8.42 22.47
C GLN A 58 -4.63 -7.50 21.49
N ASN A 59 -4.61 -7.85 20.20
CA ASN A 59 -3.97 -7.07 19.14
C ASN A 59 -4.63 -5.69 18.98
N GLN A 60 -5.96 -5.64 19.05
CA GLN A 60 -6.74 -4.41 19.00
C GLN A 60 -6.39 -3.46 20.16
N ASN A 61 -6.33 -3.98 21.39
CA ASN A 61 -5.98 -3.21 22.57
C ASN A 61 -4.55 -2.64 22.48
N GLN A 62 -3.59 -3.40 21.95
CA GLN A 62 -2.21 -2.89 21.75
C GLN A 62 -2.16 -1.70 20.78
N LEU A 63 -3.10 -1.66 19.84
CA LEU A 63 -3.18 -0.62 18.82
C LEU A 63 -4.03 0.59 19.27
N ASN A 64 -4.74 0.49 20.40
CA ASN A 64 -5.78 1.43 20.83
C ASN A 64 -6.84 1.65 19.74
N ASP A 65 -7.22 0.57 19.04
CA ASP A 65 -8.37 0.58 18.16
C ASP A 65 -9.59 0.08 18.96
N ASP A 66 -10.73 0.73 18.84
CA ASP A 66 -11.97 0.38 19.53
C ASP A 66 -13.06 -0.10 18.55
N THR A 67 -12.67 -0.48 17.33
CA THR A 67 -13.61 -0.95 16.30
C THR A 67 -14.27 -2.25 16.74
N PRO A 68 -15.61 -2.35 16.80
CA PRO A 68 -16.26 -3.58 17.24
C PRO A 68 -15.81 -4.80 16.43
N LEU A 69 -15.56 -5.92 17.14
CA LEU A 69 -15.22 -7.21 16.56
C LEU A 69 -16.44 -8.13 16.63
N VAL A 70 -16.81 -8.74 15.50
CA VAL A 70 -17.96 -9.63 15.37
C VAL A 70 -17.50 -10.97 14.85
N GLU A 71 -17.79 -12.04 15.59
CA GLU A 71 -17.51 -13.41 15.12
C GLU A 71 -18.47 -13.79 13.98
N LEU A 72 -17.97 -14.50 12.96
CA LEU A 72 -18.76 -14.92 11.80
C LEU A 72 -20.07 -15.64 12.17
N LYS A 73 -20.05 -16.46 13.24
CA LYS A 73 -21.24 -17.19 13.74
C LYS A 73 -22.41 -16.28 14.10
N ALA A 74 -22.14 -15.03 14.48
CA ALA A 74 -23.18 -14.07 14.83
C ALA A 74 -24.01 -13.61 13.61
N LEU A 75 -23.49 -13.82 12.39
CA LEU A 75 -24.17 -13.51 11.13
C LEU A 75 -25.01 -14.69 10.62
N ASP A 76 -25.02 -15.85 11.31
CA ASP A 76 -25.72 -17.05 10.81
C ASP A 76 -27.20 -16.75 10.56
N PRO A 77 -27.68 -16.81 9.30
CA PRO A 77 -29.05 -16.49 8.94
C PRO A 77 -30.08 -17.47 9.51
N LYS A 78 -29.68 -18.54 10.20
CA LYS A 78 -30.58 -19.44 10.95
C LYS A 78 -30.88 -18.97 12.37
N LEU A 79 -30.13 -18.01 12.91
CA LEU A 79 -30.36 -17.49 14.25
C LEU A 79 -31.69 -16.71 14.30
N ASN A 80 -32.30 -16.66 15.49
CA ASN A 80 -33.50 -15.84 15.70
C ASN A 80 -33.19 -14.36 15.43
N ASN A 81 -32.08 -13.87 15.99
CA ASN A 81 -31.62 -12.48 15.88
C ASN A 81 -30.15 -12.41 15.42
N PRO A 82 -29.86 -12.63 14.12
CA PRO A 82 -28.50 -12.50 13.61
C PRO A 82 -28.08 -11.04 13.52
N VAL A 83 -26.77 -10.80 13.64
CA VAL A 83 -26.17 -9.52 13.28
C VAL A 83 -26.34 -9.32 11.77
N GLN A 84 -26.88 -8.16 11.41
CA GLN A 84 -27.19 -7.80 10.03
C GLN A 84 -26.36 -6.59 9.62
N TYR A 85 -25.92 -6.61 8.36
CA TYR A 85 -25.18 -5.53 7.73
C TYR A 85 -25.90 -5.08 6.47
N ASP A 86 -25.84 -3.78 6.18
CA ASP A 86 -26.26 -3.25 4.88
C ASP A 86 -25.18 -3.55 3.83
N VAL A 87 -23.91 -3.49 4.23
CA VAL A 87 -22.76 -3.78 3.37
C VAL A 87 -21.75 -4.68 4.09
N LEU A 88 -21.35 -5.78 3.45
CA LEU A 88 -20.22 -6.61 3.84
C LEU A 88 -19.10 -6.50 2.81
N ILE A 89 -17.93 -6.08 3.26
CA ILE A 89 -16.74 -5.86 2.42
C ILE A 89 -15.74 -6.99 2.71
N HIS A 90 -15.50 -7.86 1.73
CA HIS A 90 -14.36 -8.77 1.72
C HIS A 90 -13.07 -7.98 1.55
N ALA A 91 -12.37 -7.75 2.66
CA ALA A 91 -11.15 -6.95 2.69
C ALA A 91 -9.91 -7.85 2.75
N GLU A 92 -9.77 -8.61 3.83
CA GLU A 92 -8.59 -9.48 4.05
C GLU A 92 -8.95 -10.96 3.98
N SER A 93 -10.23 -11.28 3.94
CA SER A 93 -10.74 -12.63 3.79
C SER A 93 -12.09 -12.64 3.10
N TYR A 94 -12.57 -13.84 2.78
CA TYR A 94 -13.73 -14.09 1.94
C TYR A 94 -14.71 -15.01 2.64
N LEU A 95 -16.00 -14.76 2.48
CA LEU A 95 -17.03 -15.67 2.96
C LEU A 95 -17.28 -16.80 1.95
N PRO A 96 -17.64 -18.01 2.41
CA PRO A 96 -18.09 -19.10 1.54
C PRO A 96 -19.33 -18.70 0.73
N GLU A 97 -19.39 -19.09 -0.55
CA GLU A 97 -20.48 -18.72 -1.45
C GLU A 97 -21.87 -19.12 -0.92
N ASN A 98 -21.99 -20.33 -0.36
CA ASN A 98 -23.24 -20.82 0.23
C ASN A 98 -23.69 -19.98 1.44
N PHE A 99 -22.76 -19.43 2.22
CA PHE A 99 -23.07 -18.55 3.34
C PHE A 99 -23.56 -17.19 2.84
N ILE A 100 -22.93 -16.64 1.81
CA ILE A 100 -23.38 -15.40 1.15
C ILE A 100 -24.80 -15.57 0.61
N LYS A 101 -25.09 -16.67 -0.10
CA LYS A 101 -26.43 -16.99 -0.61
C LYS A 101 -27.46 -17.03 0.52
N ALA A 102 -27.16 -17.74 1.61
CA ALA A 102 -28.06 -17.86 2.75
C ALA A 102 -28.35 -16.50 3.43
N ILE A 103 -27.37 -15.59 3.48
CA ILE A 103 -27.60 -14.21 3.97
C ILE A 103 -28.52 -13.46 2.99
N LYS A 104 -28.23 -13.52 1.68
CA LYS A 104 -29.01 -12.82 0.63
C LYS A 104 -30.46 -13.31 0.52
N GLU A 105 -30.74 -14.56 0.87
CA GLU A 105 -32.09 -15.11 0.90
C GLU A 105 -32.97 -14.46 1.99
N ARG A 106 -32.35 -13.93 3.06
CA ARG A 106 -33.06 -13.37 4.22
C ARG A 106 -32.92 -11.86 4.37
N PHE A 107 -31.83 -11.28 3.87
CA PHE A 107 -31.45 -9.89 4.10
C PHE A 107 -31.04 -9.18 2.80
N SER A 108 -31.23 -7.86 2.76
CA SER A 108 -30.84 -7.01 1.63
C SER A 108 -29.35 -6.64 1.62
N THR A 109 -28.51 -7.39 2.34
CA THR A 109 -27.07 -7.14 2.48
C THR A 109 -26.37 -7.14 1.12
N LYS A 110 -25.58 -6.09 0.87
CA LYS A 110 -24.71 -5.98 -0.30
C LYS A 110 -23.33 -6.53 0.01
N PHE A 111 -22.78 -7.31 -0.91
CA PHE A 111 -21.45 -7.91 -0.80
C PHE A 111 -20.49 -7.24 -1.76
N VAL A 112 -19.33 -6.86 -1.24
CA VAL A 112 -18.29 -6.15 -1.97
C VAL A 112 -16.98 -6.90 -1.83
N ASN A 113 -16.21 -6.98 -2.91
CA ASN A 113 -14.80 -7.37 -2.82
C ASN A 113 -13.91 -6.14 -2.93
N LEU A 114 -13.00 -5.95 -1.99
CA LEU A 114 -11.99 -4.89 -2.03
C LEU A 114 -10.69 -5.41 -2.66
N LEU A 115 -10.37 -4.93 -3.87
CA LEU A 115 -9.21 -5.33 -4.66
C LEU A 115 -8.19 -4.18 -4.74
N VAL A 116 -7.25 -4.15 -3.80
CA VAL A 116 -6.21 -3.09 -3.70
C VAL A 116 -4.82 -3.53 -4.23
N GLY A 117 -4.77 -4.66 -4.94
CA GLY A 117 -3.54 -5.24 -5.48
C GLY A 117 -3.46 -5.23 -7.02
N ILE A 118 -2.32 -5.66 -7.55
CA ILE A 118 -2.02 -5.73 -8.99
C ILE A 118 -2.59 -6.99 -9.67
N VAL A 119 -3.88 -7.30 -9.45
CA VAL A 119 -4.49 -8.60 -9.77
C VAL A 119 -4.26 -9.08 -11.20
N MET A 120 -4.40 -8.21 -12.21
CA MET A 120 -4.20 -8.58 -13.62
C MET A 120 -2.74 -8.95 -13.92
N TRP A 121 -1.79 -8.12 -13.48
CA TRP A 121 -0.36 -8.40 -13.69
C TRP A 121 0.10 -9.62 -12.91
N GLY A 122 -0.39 -9.77 -11.67
CA GLY A 122 -0.14 -10.95 -10.87
C GLY A 122 -0.56 -12.24 -11.60
N LEU A 123 -1.75 -12.25 -12.20
CA LEU A 123 -2.24 -13.45 -12.91
C LEU A 123 -1.41 -13.73 -14.16
N MET A 124 -1.07 -12.69 -14.94
CA MET A 124 -0.21 -12.83 -16.12
C MET A 124 1.17 -13.42 -15.74
N GLU A 125 1.78 -12.94 -14.67
CA GLU A 125 3.05 -13.46 -14.16
C GLU A 125 2.92 -14.91 -13.68
N ASP A 126 1.89 -15.21 -12.89
CA ASP A 126 1.64 -16.54 -12.34
C ASP A 126 1.46 -17.57 -13.48
N ILE A 127 0.77 -17.20 -14.57
CA ILE A 127 0.60 -18.03 -15.78
C ILE A 127 1.91 -18.20 -16.55
N ILE A 128 2.59 -17.10 -16.89
CA ILE A 128 3.76 -17.12 -17.79
C ILE A 128 4.95 -17.83 -17.13
N TYR A 129 5.20 -17.52 -15.86
CA TYR A 129 6.38 -18.01 -15.15
C TYR A 129 6.13 -19.30 -14.37
N ASN A 130 4.88 -19.79 -14.34
CA ASN A 130 4.48 -20.99 -13.60
C ASN A 130 5.02 -20.97 -12.16
N ILE A 131 4.81 -19.85 -11.47
CA ILE A 131 5.37 -19.62 -10.13
C ILE A 131 4.62 -20.53 -9.15
N LYS A 132 5.30 -21.57 -8.67
CA LYS A 132 4.75 -22.45 -7.64
C LYS A 132 4.43 -21.66 -6.38
N ASP A 133 3.32 -22.00 -5.73
CA ASP A 133 2.89 -21.46 -4.44
C ASP A 133 2.67 -19.93 -4.40
N ARG A 134 2.51 -19.31 -5.57
CA ARG A 134 2.14 -17.91 -5.72
C ARG A 134 0.83 -17.79 -6.46
N TYR A 135 -0.10 -17.04 -5.87
CA TYR A 135 -1.41 -16.76 -6.44
C TYR A 135 -1.75 -15.28 -6.21
N VAL A 136 -0.87 -14.40 -6.69
CA VAL A 136 -0.98 -12.93 -6.50
C VAL A 136 -2.07 -12.35 -7.41
N GLY A 137 -2.37 -13.04 -8.51
CA GLY A 137 -3.44 -12.67 -9.43
C GLY A 137 -4.83 -13.21 -9.10
N ALA A 138 -4.97 -13.90 -7.98
CA ALA A 138 -6.21 -14.58 -7.62
C ALA A 138 -7.36 -13.58 -7.46
N LEU A 139 -8.39 -13.75 -8.27
CA LEU A 139 -9.69 -13.16 -7.98
C LEU A 139 -10.56 -14.23 -7.30
N PRO A 140 -11.25 -13.91 -6.21
CA PRO A 140 -12.27 -14.80 -5.68
C PRO A 140 -13.39 -14.93 -6.73
N MET A 141 -13.46 -16.09 -7.37
CA MET A 141 -14.49 -16.37 -8.37
C MET A 141 -15.71 -16.94 -7.69
N TYR A 142 -16.79 -16.18 -7.72
CA TYR A 142 -18.12 -16.61 -7.32
C TYR A 142 -19.01 -16.80 -8.54
N ALA A 143 -20.11 -17.54 -8.40
CA ALA A 143 -21.15 -17.55 -9.42
C ALA A 143 -21.63 -16.10 -9.74
N PRO A 144 -22.01 -15.78 -11.00
CA PRO A 144 -22.50 -14.47 -11.36
C PRO A 144 -23.68 -14.01 -10.47
N GLY A 145 -23.64 -12.76 -10.02
CA GLY A 145 -24.68 -12.18 -9.14
C GLY A 145 -24.47 -12.40 -7.63
N ILE A 146 -23.43 -13.14 -7.21
CA ILE A 146 -23.12 -13.34 -5.79
C ILE A 146 -22.47 -12.12 -5.15
N ILE A 147 -21.54 -11.47 -5.85
CA ILE A 147 -20.93 -10.22 -5.39
C ILE A 147 -21.62 -9.06 -6.10
N ASP A 148 -22.05 -8.05 -5.34
CA ASP A 148 -22.80 -6.91 -5.86
C ASP A 148 -21.87 -5.90 -6.54
N GLU A 149 -20.66 -5.68 -5.99
CA GLU A 149 -19.69 -4.75 -6.56
C GLU A 149 -18.23 -5.15 -6.23
N GLN A 150 -17.31 -4.85 -7.13
CA GLN A 150 -15.87 -4.95 -6.92
C GLN A 150 -15.32 -3.53 -6.74
N TRP A 151 -14.51 -3.31 -5.72
CA TRP A 151 -13.90 -2.01 -5.44
C TRP A 151 -12.41 -2.05 -5.73
N ILE A 152 -11.92 -1.17 -6.59
CA ILE A 152 -10.50 -1.09 -6.93
C ILE A 152 -9.94 0.31 -6.68
N ASN A 153 -8.64 0.37 -6.40
CA ASN A 153 -7.93 1.64 -6.23
C ASN A 153 -7.69 2.33 -7.59
N PRO A 154 -7.57 3.68 -7.62
CA PRO A 154 -7.56 4.45 -8.87
C PRO A 154 -6.34 4.18 -9.75
N GLN A 155 -5.17 3.86 -9.17
CA GLN A 155 -3.99 3.45 -9.94
C GLN A 155 -4.20 2.13 -10.70
N HIS A 156 -5.23 1.36 -10.37
CA HIS A 156 -5.58 0.10 -11.02
C HIS A 156 -6.77 0.23 -11.99
N ALA A 157 -7.30 1.43 -12.19
CA ALA A 157 -8.46 1.67 -13.05
C ALA A 157 -8.28 1.16 -14.49
N TYR A 158 -7.03 1.08 -14.99
CA TYR A 158 -6.70 0.56 -16.32
C TYR A 158 -7.13 -0.90 -16.53
N HIS A 159 -7.33 -1.70 -15.47
CA HIS A 159 -7.78 -3.09 -15.57
C HIS A 159 -9.23 -3.30 -15.15
N LYS A 160 -10.03 -2.23 -15.07
CA LYS A 160 -11.45 -2.30 -14.67
C LYS A 160 -12.22 -3.36 -15.47
N GLU A 161 -12.13 -3.29 -16.80
CA GLU A 161 -12.88 -4.18 -17.70
C GLU A 161 -12.43 -5.65 -17.59
N TYR A 162 -11.16 -5.88 -17.26
CA TYR A 162 -10.65 -7.21 -16.96
C TYR A 162 -11.33 -7.80 -15.71
N VAL A 163 -11.46 -7.02 -14.63
CA VAL A 163 -12.14 -7.45 -13.41
C VAL A 163 -13.63 -7.71 -13.69
N GLU A 164 -14.32 -6.83 -14.42
CA GLU A 164 -15.74 -7.02 -14.79
C GLU A 164 -15.94 -8.27 -15.65
N THR A 165 -15.02 -8.54 -16.58
CA THR A 165 -15.08 -9.70 -17.47
C THR A 165 -15.01 -11.02 -16.69
N LEU A 166 -14.12 -11.12 -15.70
CA LEU A 166 -13.93 -12.33 -14.92
C LEU A 166 -14.98 -12.51 -13.82
N THR A 167 -15.30 -11.44 -13.09
CA THR A 167 -16.19 -11.50 -11.93
C THR A 167 -17.66 -11.34 -12.28
N LYS A 168 -17.98 -10.91 -13.50
CA LYS A 168 -19.36 -10.57 -13.95
C LYS A 168 -20.08 -9.60 -13.00
N SER A 169 -19.32 -8.76 -12.30
CA SER A 169 -19.78 -7.81 -11.29
C SER A 169 -19.40 -6.39 -11.71
N ASN A 170 -20.17 -5.39 -11.29
CA ASN A 170 -19.80 -3.98 -11.52
C ASN A 170 -18.49 -3.66 -10.77
N VAL A 171 -17.67 -2.76 -11.32
CA VAL A 171 -16.47 -2.25 -10.65
C VAL A 171 -16.61 -0.76 -10.33
N ALA A 172 -16.43 -0.40 -9.06
CA ALA A 172 -16.27 0.98 -8.61
C ALA A 172 -14.79 1.32 -8.38
N ILE A 173 -14.40 2.53 -8.82
CA ILE A 173 -13.09 3.11 -8.52
C ILE A 173 -13.18 3.92 -7.24
N LEU A 174 -12.38 3.55 -6.25
CA LEU A 174 -12.35 4.23 -4.95
C LEU A 174 -11.54 5.53 -4.99
N PRO A 175 -11.81 6.49 -4.10
CA PRO A 175 -10.80 7.48 -3.71
C PRO A 175 -9.59 6.76 -3.10
N TYR A 176 -8.37 7.16 -3.48
CA TYR A 176 -7.17 6.65 -2.80
C TYR A 176 -7.01 7.32 -1.43
N ILE A 177 -6.65 6.53 -0.42
CA ILE A 177 -6.51 6.99 0.96
C ILE A 177 -5.16 6.62 1.58
N TYR A 178 -4.69 7.45 2.50
CA TYR A 178 -3.44 7.29 3.22
C TYR A 178 -3.48 8.00 4.57
N GLU A 179 -2.85 7.42 5.58
CA GLU A 179 -2.51 8.06 6.85
C GLU A 179 -1.16 7.55 7.36
N PRO A 180 -0.32 8.39 8.01
CA PRO A 180 0.96 7.97 8.57
C PRO A 180 0.83 7.25 9.93
N TRP A 181 -0.36 6.74 10.26
CA TRP A 181 -0.66 6.23 11.60
C TRP A 181 0.23 5.04 11.99
N PHE A 182 0.47 4.09 11.07
CA PHE A 182 1.36 2.95 11.34
C PHE A 182 2.82 3.37 11.51
N LEU A 183 3.25 4.37 10.75
CA LEU A 183 4.58 4.98 10.87
C LEU A 183 4.76 5.57 12.27
N GLN A 184 3.81 6.39 12.71
CA GLN A 184 3.81 7.01 14.04
C GLN A 184 3.80 5.99 15.18
N LYS A 185 3.02 4.90 15.05
CA LYS A 185 3.01 3.82 16.06
C LYS A 185 4.35 3.11 16.13
N LEU A 186 4.97 2.83 14.99
CA LEU A 186 6.27 2.18 14.94
C LEU A 186 7.37 3.08 15.53
N GLU A 187 7.39 4.37 15.17
CA GLU A 187 8.29 5.36 15.75
C GLU A 187 8.17 5.41 17.28
N ASN A 188 6.95 5.53 17.80
CA ASN A 188 6.71 5.54 19.24
C ASN A 188 7.21 4.27 19.93
N LEU A 189 7.10 3.11 19.27
CA LEU A 189 7.65 1.86 19.79
C LEU A 189 9.19 1.86 19.78
N ARG A 190 9.82 2.37 18.72
CA ARG A 190 11.28 2.44 18.60
C ARG A 190 11.89 3.43 19.59
N LYS A 191 11.26 4.61 19.75
CA LYS A 191 11.67 5.67 20.70
C LYS A 191 11.71 5.21 22.16
N LYS A 192 10.91 4.20 22.54
CA LYS A 192 10.98 3.59 23.87
C LYS A 192 12.31 2.87 24.14
N ASN A 193 12.93 2.32 23.10
CA ASN A 193 14.19 1.56 23.21
C ASN A 193 15.41 2.39 22.78
N ASN A 194 15.22 3.35 21.88
CA ASN A 194 16.24 4.28 21.40
C ASN A 194 15.65 5.70 21.36
N PRO A 195 15.88 6.54 22.38
CA PRO A 195 15.35 7.91 22.43
C PRO A 195 15.75 8.79 21.24
N ASP A 196 16.89 8.51 20.61
CA ASP A 196 17.41 9.24 19.46
C ASP A 196 16.83 8.74 18.12
N PHE A 197 15.88 7.80 18.15
CA PHE A 197 15.23 7.28 16.94
C PHE A 197 14.45 8.39 16.23
N ASP A 198 14.96 8.83 15.09
CA ASP A 198 14.33 9.81 14.21
C ASP A 198 14.49 9.41 12.74
N PRO A 199 13.40 9.03 12.05
CA PRO A 199 13.39 8.74 10.61
C PRO A 199 13.19 10.00 9.73
N GLN A 200 13.03 11.17 10.34
CA GLN A 200 12.83 12.43 9.62
C GLN A 200 14.10 12.82 8.85
N TYR A 201 13.94 13.36 7.64
CA TYR A 201 15.07 13.89 6.88
C TYR A 201 15.86 14.93 7.69
N SER A 202 17.19 14.75 7.74
CA SER A 202 18.13 15.72 8.31
C SER A 202 19.06 16.28 7.24
N PRO A 203 19.20 17.61 7.11
CA PRO A 203 20.24 18.22 6.30
C PRO A 203 21.65 17.76 6.72
N GLU A 204 22.61 17.86 5.78
CA GLU A 204 24.05 17.65 6.05
C GLU A 204 24.48 16.23 6.47
N SER A 205 23.62 15.21 6.38
CA SER A 205 24.00 13.81 6.61
C SER A 205 25.02 13.28 5.56
N ASP A 206 25.79 12.25 5.90
CA ASP A 206 26.61 11.49 4.93
C ASP A 206 25.68 10.68 4.02
N LYS A 207 25.10 11.36 3.03
CA LYS A 207 23.86 10.95 2.34
C LYS A 207 23.96 9.60 1.62
N HIS A 208 23.12 8.63 1.98
CA HIS A 208 22.97 7.33 1.32
C HIS A 208 21.69 7.24 0.47
N ILE A 209 21.72 6.42 -0.60
CA ILE A 209 20.59 6.22 -1.50
C ILE A 209 19.96 4.85 -1.25
N GLY A 210 18.66 4.83 -0.97
CA GLY A 210 17.85 3.63 -0.88
C GLY A 210 17.02 3.37 -2.15
N ILE A 211 16.99 2.10 -2.57
CA ILE A 211 16.04 1.57 -3.54
C ILE A 211 15.17 0.56 -2.79
N LEU A 212 13.94 0.95 -2.47
CA LEU A 212 13.06 0.23 -1.53
C LEU A 212 11.96 -0.58 -2.24
N GLU A 213 12.12 -0.84 -3.54
CA GLU A 213 11.17 -1.65 -4.30
C GLU A 213 11.10 -3.08 -3.75
N ALA A 214 9.89 -3.64 -3.70
CA ALA A 214 9.68 -4.96 -3.11
C ALA A 214 10.37 -6.10 -3.87
N ASN A 215 10.73 -5.88 -5.15
CA ASN A 215 11.49 -6.85 -5.96
C ASN A 215 10.79 -8.20 -6.15
N ILE A 216 9.45 -8.21 -6.07
CA ILE A 216 8.63 -9.42 -6.18
C ILE A 216 7.87 -9.54 -7.52
N ASN A 217 7.81 -8.49 -8.34
CA ASN A 217 7.07 -8.49 -9.61
C ASN A 217 7.63 -7.45 -10.60
N LEU A 218 7.14 -7.49 -11.84
CA LEU A 218 7.50 -6.57 -12.92
C LEU A 218 7.06 -5.13 -12.64
N VAL A 219 6.03 -4.95 -11.81
CA VAL A 219 5.45 -3.64 -11.50
C VAL A 219 6.34 -2.80 -10.59
N LYS A 220 7.04 -3.43 -9.63
CA LYS A 220 7.91 -2.77 -8.64
C LYS A 220 9.18 -3.56 -8.40
N ASN A 221 10.25 -3.16 -9.09
CA ASN A 221 11.57 -3.78 -8.98
C ASN A 221 12.71 -2.76 -9.17
N ALA A 222 13.90 -3.18 -8.79
CA ALA A 222 15.08 -2.33 -8.72
C ALA A 222 15.74 -2.02 -10.08
N VAL A 223 15.34 -2.63 -11.20
CA VAL A 223 16.07 -2.53 -12.48
C VAL A 223 16.18 -1.09 -12.96
N ILE A 224 15.06 -0.35 -13.03
CA ILE A 224 15.09 1.05 -13.47
C ILE A 224 15.77 1.97 -12.44
N PRO A 225 15.49 1.86 -11.13
CA PRO A 225 16.21 2.63 -10.10
C PRO A 225 17.73 2.47 -10.16
N VAL A 226 18.26 1.25 -10.33
CA VAL A 226 19.72 1.06 -10.41
C VAL A 226 20.30 1.64 -11.70
N SER A 227 19.56 1.59 -12.82
CA SER A 227 19.96 2.22 -14.07
C SER A 227 19.99 3.75 -13.99
N ILE A 228 19.07 4.37 -13.23
CA ILE A 228 19.08 5.82 -12.96
C ILE A 228 20.36 6.23 -12.24
N VAL A 229 20.72 5.50 -11.19
CA VAL A 229 21.93 5.76 -10.41
C VAL A 229 23.18 5.56 -11.27
N GLU A 230 23.25 4.47 -12.04
CA GLU A 230 24.36 4.25 -12.98
C GLU A 230 24.46 5.38 -14.01
N SER A 231 23.33 5.82 -14.58
CA SER A 231 23.32 6.89 -15.57
C SER A 231 23.86 8.20 -15.00
N LEU A 232 23.56 8.54 -13.74
CA LEU A 232 24.17 9.67 -13.06
C LEU A 232 25.67 9.44 -12.82
N TYR A 233 26.05 8.23 -12.38
CA TYR A 233 27.45 7.89 -12.13
C TYR A 233 28.32 8.05 -13.37
N SER A 234 27.89 7.55 -14.54
CA SER A 234 28.66 7.66 -15.78
C SER A 234 28.81 9.11 -16.24
N GLN A 235 27.84 9.99 -15.93
CA GLN A 235 27.86 11.41 -16.32
C GLN A 235 28.62 12.29 -15.32
N ASP A 236 28.48 12.03 -14.02
CA ASP A 236 29.04 12.85 -12.94
C ASP A 236 29.36 12.01 -11.70
N LYS A 237 30.52 11.33 -11.74
CA LYS A 237 31.03 10.52 -10.61
C LYS A 237 31.18 11.32 -9.31
N LYS A 238 31.33 12.65 -9.38
CA LYS A 238 31.50 13.49 -8.19
C LYS A 238 30.20 13.67 -7.42
N ALA A 239 29.04 13.70 -8.10
CA ALA A 239 27.73 13.82 -7.48
C ALA A 239 27.40 12.65 -6.51
N LEU A 240 27.93 11.46 -6.79
CA LEU A 240 27.73 10.25 -5.98
C LEU A 240 28.94 9.92 -5.08
N LYS A 241 29.94 10.79 -4.99
CA LYS A 241 31.18 10.50 -4.26
C LYS A 241 30.89 10.25 -2.78
N ARG A 242 31.43 9.14 -2.25
CA ARG A 242 31.24 8.63 -0.86
C ARG A 242 29.84 8.08 -0.54
N LYS A 243 28.92 8.04 -1.50
CA LYS A 243 27.57 7.48 -1.30
C LYS A 243 27.58 5.98 -1.56
N THR A 244 26.80 5.24 -0.78
CA THR A 244 26.41 3.87 -1.13
C THR A 244 24.95 3.85 -1.57
N VAL A 245 24.62 2.85 -2.38
CA VAL A 245 23.28 2.65 -2.93
C VAL A 245 22.78 1.30 -2.45
N ARG A 246 21.80 1.31 -1.55
CA ARG A 246 21.28 0.12 -0.89
C ARG A 246 20.03 -0.34 -1.61
N ILE A 247 20.09 -1.56 -2.15
CA ILE A 247 18.94 -2.19 -2.79
C ILE A 247 18.28 -3.08 -1.73
N TYR A 248 17.11 -2.66 -1.25
CA TYR A 248 16.37 -3.44 -0.25
C TYR A 248 15.56 -4.55 -0.92
N CYS A 249 15.21 -5.56 -0.14
CA CYS A 249 14.49 -6.75 -0.62
C CYS A 249 15.21 -7.48 -1.77
N SER A 250 16.55 -7.39 -1.87
CA SER A 250 17.30 -7.95 -3.00
C SER A 250 18.22 -9.12 -2.64
N ASN A 251 18.23 -9.60 -1.39
CA ASN A 251 19.06 -10.75 -1.00
C ASN A 251 18.88 -11.97 -1.92
N ASN A 252 17.64 -12.27 -2.28
CA ASN A 252 17.31 -13.37 -3.19
C ASN A 252 17.57 -13.04 -4.68
N LEU A 253 17.78 -11.77 -5.02
CA LEU A 253 18.13 -11.33 -6.37
C LEU A 253 19.63 -11.40 -6.62
N ARG A 254 20.46 -11.13 -5.60
CA ARG A 254 21.93 -11.13 -5.71
C ARG A 254 22.49 -12.41 -6.31
N GLU A 255 21.87 -13.55 -6.01
CA GLU A 255 22.29 -14.87 -6.51
C GLU A 255 21.77 -15.19 -7.92
N ARG A 256 20.93 -14.33 -8.52
CA ARG A 256 20.35 -14.57 -9.84
C ARG A 256 21.28 -14.09 -10.95
N GLN A 257 21.57 -14.98 -11.90
CA GLN A 257 22.47 -14.71 -13.01
C GLN A 257 22.10 -13.44 -13.80
N ALA A 258 20.83 -13.23 -14.12
CA ALA A 258 20.40 -12.04 -14.86
C ALA A 258 20.64 -10.74 -14.08
N PHE A 259 20.47 -10.77 -12.75
CA PHE A 259 20.72 -9.61 -11.90
C PHE A 259 22.23 -9.33 -11.81
N GLN A 260 23.06 -10.35 -11.62
CA GLN A 260 24.52 -10.20 -11.67
C GLN A 260 25.02 -9.68 -13.02
N HIS A 261 24.43 -10.20 -14.12
CA HIS A 261 24.77 -9.81 -15.47
C HIS A 261 24.46 -8.33 -15.74
N LEU A 262 23.34 -7.81 -15.22
CA LEU A 262 23.01 -6.38 -15.29
C LEU A 262 24.14 -5.51 -14.73
N PHE A 263 24.66 -5.83 -13.54
CA PHE A 263 25.72 -5.05 -12.90
C PHE A 263 27.09 -5.14 -13.60
N ASN A 264 27.29 -6.11 -14.50
CA ASN A 264 28.52 -6.15 -15.30
C ASN A 264 28.59 -5.02 -16.33
N TYR A 265 27.46 -4.41 -16.67
CA TYR A 265 27.40 -3.24 -17.55
C TYR A 265 27.62 -1.91 -16.81
N PHE A 266 27.66 -1.93 -15.47
CA PHE A 266 27.70 -0.70 -14.67
C PHE A 266 29.14 -0.35 -14.27
N GLU A 267 29.57 0.87 -14.58
CA GLU A 267 30.83 1.42 -14.10
C GLU A 267 30.77 1.65 -12.58
N GLY A 268 29.60 2.05 -12.07
CA GLY A 268 29.34 2.36 -10.67
C GLY A 268 28.98 1.15 -9.82
N LYS A 269 29.17 -0.09 -10.31
CA LYS A 269 28.71 -1.31 -9.62
C LYS A 269 29.18 -1.47 -8.17
N SER A 270 30.33 -0.89 -7.81
CA SER A 270 30.86 -0.91 -6.43
C SER A 270 30.10 -0.03 -5.44
N LEU A 271 29.23 0.86 -5.93
CA LEU A 271 28.35 1.67 -5.08
C LEU A 271 27.20 0.87 -4.50
N PHE A 272 26.80 -0.22 -5.16
CA PHE A 272 25.57 -0.93 -4.86
C PHE A 272 25.79 -2.06 -3.84
N THR A 273 24.93 -2.10 -2.83
CA THR A 273 24.82 -3.22 -1.90
C THR A 273 23.42 -3.84 -1.96
N SER A 274 23.34 -5.11 -1.60
CA SER A 274 22.08 -5.84 -1.49
C SER A 274 21.72 -5.98 -0.02
N GLU A 275 20.50 -5.60 0.32
CA GLU A 275 20.00 -5.60 1.68
C GLU A 275 18.76 -6.50 1.85
N ALA A 276 18.55 -6.94 3.10
CA ALA A 276 17.33 -7.62 3.49
C ALA A 276 16.12 -6.67 3.46
N ARG A 277 14.94 -7.19 3.79
CA ARG A 277 13.75 -6.37 4.01
C ARG A 277 13.78 -5.81 5.43
N PHE A 278 13.62 -4.49 5.55
CA PHE A 278 13.49 -3.78 6.82
C PHE A 278 12.27 -2.85 6.76
N ALA A 279 11.83 -2.37 7.92
CA ALA A 279 10.76 -1.37 7.98
C ALA A 279 11.26 -0.01 7.51
N VAL A 280 10.43 0.74 6.78
CA VAL A 280 10.80 2.04 6.21
C VAL A 280 11.36 3.01 7.28
N PRO A 281 10.73 3.20 8.46
CA PRO A 281 11.31 4.09 9.48
C PRO A 281 12.67 3.63 9.99
N ASP A 282 12.90 2.31 10.09
CA ASP A 282 14.19 1.77 10.51
C ASP A 282 15.26 2.04 9.43
N ILE A 283 14.91 1.92 8.15
CA ILE A 283 15.79 2.24 7.02
C ILE A 283 16.19 3.73 7.04
N LEU A 284 15.20 4.61 7.19
CA LEU A 284 15.39 6.06 7.16
C LEU A 284 16.21 6.56 8.36
N HIS A 285 15.97 6.00 9.55
CA HIS A 285 16.72 6.39 10.73
C HIS A 285 18.21 6.03 10.66
N PHE A 286 18.54 4.86 10.11
CA PHE A 286 19.91 4.35 10.17
C PHE A 286 20.76 4.62 8.92
N ASP A 287 20.16 4.70 7.73
CA ASP A 287 20.94 4.36 6.54
C ASP A 287 20.40 4.84 5.17
N CYS A 288 19.43 5.75 5.15
CA CYS A 288 18.79 6.16 3.90
C CYS A 288 18.27 7.59 3.96
N ASP A 289 18.83 8.43 3.10
CA ASP A 289 18.48 9.85 3.02
C ASP A 289 17.78 10.20 1.70
N PHE A 290 17.88 9.34 0.68
CA PHE A 290 17.28 9.53 -0.65
C PHE A 290 16.60 8.24 -1.07
N ILE A 291 15.39 8.33 -1.65
CA ILE A 291 14.71 7.16 -2.20
C ILE A 291 14.63 7.31 -3.72
N VAL A 292 15.25 6.37 -4.44
CA VAL A 292 15.06 6.22 -5.89
C VAL A 292 14.10 5.08 -6.15
N SER A 293 12.97 5.42 -6.77
CA SER A 293 11.84 4.52 -6.93
C SER A 293 11.32 4.50 -8.35
N HIS A 294 10.64 3.41 -8.68
CA HIS A 294 10.03 3.22 -9.99
C HIS A 294 8.81 2.30 -9.88
N GLN A 295 7.78 2.61 -10.67
CA GLN A 295 6.61 1.78 -10.81
C GLN A 295 6.21 1.62 -12.29
N HIS A 296 5.54 0.52 -12.61
CA HIS A 296 4.79 0.37 -13.86
C HIS A 296 3.28 0.22 -13.57
N LEU A 297 2.48 1.21 -13.99
CA LEU A 297 1.02 1.27 -13.77
C LEU A 297 0.57 1.06 -12.30
N CYS A 298 1.35 1.56 -11.35
CA CYS A 298 1.11 1.55 -9.92
C CYS A 298 1.54 2.89 -9.30
N SER A 299 1.02 4.00 -9.85
CA SER A 299 1.46 5.37 -9.56
C SER A 299 1.17 5.84 -8.12
N LEU A 300 0.34 5.14 -7.37
CA LEU A 300 0.03 5.45 -5.96
C LEU A 300 0.57 4.34 -5.04
N ASN A 301 1.90 4.28 -4.92
CA ASN A 301 2.59 3.35 -4.03
C ASN A 301 2.73 3.96 -2.62
N TYR A 302 2.44 3.21 -1.57
CA TYR A 302 2.51 3.68 -0.17
C TYR A 302 3.88 4.26 0.20
N LEU A 303 4.96 3.60 -0.25
CA LEU A 303 6.33 4.06 -0.06
C LEU A 303 6.54 5.52 -0.47
N TYR A 304 5.82 6.00 -1.49
CA TYR A 304 5.98 7.37 -1.98
C TYR A 304 5.40 8.36 -0.97
N LEU A 305 4.26 8.03 -0.37
CA LEU A 305 3.64 8.86 0.66
C LEU A 305 4.40 8.76 1.98
N ASP A 306 4.98 7.60 2.31
CA ASP A 306 5.86 7.44 3.46
C ASP A 306 7.12 8.31 3.33
N ALA A 307 7.75 8.33 2.15
CA ALA A 307 8.90 9.19 1.88
C ALA A 307 8.54 10.68 2.02
N LEU A 308 7.40 11.10 1.46
CA LEU A 308 6.90 12.47 1.59
C LEU A 308 6.59 12.83 3.04
N TYR A 309 6.01 11.92 3.83
CA TYR A 309 5.73 12.13 5.25
C TYR A 309 7.00 12.47 6.04
N TYR A 310 8.10 11.78 5.76
CA TYR A 310 9.39 12.03 6.40
C TYR A 310 10.25 13.09 5.71
N ASN A 311 9.69 13.83 4.74
CA ASN A 311 10.42 14.78 3.89
C ASN A 311 11.67 14.18 3.21
N ILE A 312 11.71 12.86 3.00
CA ILE A 312 12.82 12.21 2.32
C ILE A 312 12.72 12.52 0.83
N PRO A 313 13.80 13.00 0.17
CA PRO A 313 13.82 13.24 -1.26
C PRO A 313 13.45 11.97 -2.04
N LEU A 314 12.28 12.00 -2.65
CA LEU A 314 11.71 10.92 -3.43
C LEU A 314 11.93 11.18 -4.92
N ILE A 315 12.71 10.32 -5.59
CA ILE A 315 12.88 10.31 -7.05
C ILE A 315 11.93 9.24 -7.61
N HIS A 316 10.95 9.63 -8.42
CA HIS A 316 9.87 8.71 -8.83
C HIS A 316 9.24 9.06 -10.18
N ASN A 317 8.52 8.09 -10.77
CA ASN A 317 7.79 8.25 -12.04
C ASN A 317 6.27 8.24 -11.90
N SER A 318 5.76 8.67 -10.75
CA SER A 318 4.30 8.74 -10.55
C SER A 318 3.74 10.01 -11.18
N ASP A 319 2.99 9.84 -12.25
CA ASP A 319 2.25 10.96 -12.87
C ASP A 319 1.22 11.58 -11.90
N THR A 320 0.66 10.78 -10.99
CA THR A 320 -0.29 11.26 -9.97
C THR A 320 0.37 12.16 -8.92
N LEU A 321 1.68 11.99 -8.71
CA LEU A 321 2.49 12.76 -7.77
C LEU A 321 3.46 13.70 -8.48
N LYS A 322 3.25 14.05 -9.75
CA LYS A 322 4.18 14.86 -10.55
C LYS A 322 4.58 16.20 -9.90
N GLU A 323 3.72 16.76 -9.05
CA GLU A 323 3.94 18.02 -8.31
C GLU A 323 4.59 17.83 -6.92
N TYR A 324 4.93 16.60 -6.52
CA TYR A 324 5.45 16.27 -5.19
C TYR A 324 6.63 15.32 -5.30
N GLY A 325 7.81 15.72 -4.81
CA GLY A 325 9.03 14.93 -5.02
C GLY A 325 9.80 15.36 -6.28
N TYR A 326 10.76 14.54 -6.67
CA TYR A 326 11.59 14.72 -7.87
C TYR A 326 11.11 13.77 -8.96
N TYR A 327 10.24 14.29 -9.83
CA TYR A 327 9.56 13.49 -10.84
C TYR A 327 10.41 13.27 -12.10
N TYR A 328 10.34 12.06 -12.67
CA TYR A 328 10.78 11.77 -14.04
C TYR A 328 9.70 10.97 -14.80
N PRO A 329 9.53 11.16 -16.11
CA PRO A 329 8.43 10.52 -16.84
C PRO A 329 8.71 9.07 -17.22
N ASN A 330 7.69 8.23 -17.15
CA ASN A 330 7.68 6.86 -17.70
C ASN A 330 8.89 6.02 -17.21
N PHE A 331 9.72 5.56 -18.15
CA PHE A 331 10.94 4.78 -17.95
C PHE A 331 12.20 5.60 -18.31
N ASP A 332 12.10 6.94 -18.35
CA ASP A 332 13.19 7.80 -18.79
C ASP A 332 14.32 7.85 -17.75
N VAL A 333 15.29 6.96 -17.91
CA VAL A 333 16.46 6.82 -17.04
C VAL A 333 17.29 8.11 -16.99
N LYS A 334 17.40 8.85 -18.10
CA LYS A 334 18.20 10.08 -18.15
C LYS A 334 17.53 11.19 -17.35
N LYS A 335 16.22 11.35 -17.51
CA LYS A 335 15.43 12.28 -16.68
C LYS A 335 15.43 11.87 -15.22
N GLY A 336 15.41 10.57 -14.92
CA GLY A 336 15.59 10.06 -13.57
C GLY A 336 16.95 10.45 -12.97
N ALA A 337 18.02 10.37 -13.76
CA ALA A 337 19.36 10.79 -13.34
C ALA A 337 19.46 12.30 -13.10
N GLU A 338 18.82 13.12 -13.95
CA GLU A 338 18.68 14.57 -13.74
C GLU A 338 17.91 14.88 -12.44
N ALA A 339 16.79 14.19 -12.20
CA ALA A 339 15.99 14.34 -10.98
C ALA A 339 16.76 13.93 -9.71
N LEU A 340 17.52 12.82 -9.77
CA LEU A 340 18.40 12.41 -8.68
C LEU A 340 19.51 13.45 -8.42
N LYS A 341 20.13 13.97 -9.47
CA LYS A 341 21.13 15.03 -9.33
C LYS A 341 20.55 16.29 -8.70
N GLU A 342 19.37 16.72 -9.16
CA GLU A 342 18.67 17.88 -8.61
C GLU A 342 18.38 17.70 -7.11
N ALA A 343 17.93 16.51 -6.70
CA ALA A 343 17.72 16.19 -5.30
C ALA A 343 19.02 16.26 -4.48
N LEU A 344 20.10 15.64 -4.97
CA LEU A 344 21.39 15.62 -4.28
C LEU A 344 21.97 17.03 -4.07
N GLU A 345 21.78 17.92 -5.04
CA GLU A 345 22.34 19.28 -5.02
C GLU A 345 21.47 20.31 -4.30
N ASN A 346 20.14 20.16 -4.36
CA ASN A 346 19.21 21.24 -3.98
C ASN A 346 18.20 20.86 -2.89
N HIS A 347 18.14 19.62 -2.43
CA HIS A 347 17.11 19.25 -1.45
C HIS A 347 17.24 20.02 -0.13
N ASP A 348 18.46 20.16 0.41
CA ASP A 348 18.70 20.88 1.68
C ASP A 348 18.19 22.33 1.61
N SER A 349 18.47 23.03 0.51
CA SER A 349 18.06 24.42 0.31
C SER A 349 16.56 24.57 0.01
N ARG A 350 15.91 23.49 -0.44
CA ARG A 350 14.47 23.46 -0.79
C ARG A 350 13.61 22.74 0.24
N LEU A 351 14.16 22.33 1.38
CA LEU A 351 13.47 21.47 2.35
C LEU A 351 12.13 22.08 2.81
N GLU A 352 12.07 23.39 3.04
CA GLU A 352 10.82 24.06 3.44
C GLU A 352 9.75 24.01 2.33
N GLU A 353 10.15 24.21 1.07
CA GLU A 353 9.26 24.10 -0.09
C GLU A 353 8.76 22.66 -0.25
N TYR A 354 9.69 21.70 -0.15
CA TYR A 354 9.42 20.27 -0.22
C TYR A 354 8.40 19.84 0.84
N ALA A 355 8.60 20.25 2.10
CA ALA A 355 7.70 19.93 3.19
C ALA A 355 6.28 20.48 2.98
N LYS A 356 6.15 21.70 2.42
CA LYS A 356 4.85 22.27 2.05
C LYS A 356 4.17 21.49 0.93
N GLN A 357 4.93 21.01 -0.05
CA GLN A 357 4.41 20.18 -1.15
C GLN A 357 4.00 18.79 -0.65
N ALA A 358 4.84 18.14 0.15
CA ALA A 358 4.56 16.86 0.79
C ALA A 358 3.28 16.94 1.64
N ALA A 359 3.13 17.95 2.49
CA ALA A 359 1.92 18.13 3.30
C ALA A 359 0.64 18.27 2.46
N LYS A 360 0.71 18.94 1.29
CA LYS A 360 -0.41 19.03 0.35
C LYS A 360 -0.77 17.66 -0.24
N ALA A 361 0.23 16.87 -0.62
CA ALA A 361 0.04 15.51 -1.13
C ALA A 361 -0.63 14.62 -0.06
N LEU A 362 -0.12 14.64 1.16
CA LEU A 362 -0.66 13.85 2.28
C LEU A 362 -2.09 14.27 2.61
N ASN A 363 -2.37 15.58 2.67
CA ASN A 363 -3.73 16.06 2.89
C ASN A 363 -4.71 15.62 1.80
N LYS A 364 -4.27 15.59 0.53
CA LYS A 364 -5.10 15.14 -0.61
C LYS A 364 -5.60 13.69 -0.42
N PHE A 365 -4.78 12.82 0.17
CA PHE A 365 -5.12 11.41 0.39
C PHE A 365 -5.55 11.10 1.83
N SER A 366 -5.53 12.06 2.75
CA SER A 366 -5.93 11.86 4.14
C SER A 366 -7.35 11.29 4.25
N VAL A 367 -7.57 10.40 5.21
CA VAL A 367 -8.89 9.87 5.55
C VAL A 367 -9.81 10.94 6.14
N SER A 368 -9.22 12.02 6.68
CA SER A 368 -9.94 13.19 7.18
C SER A 368 -10.32 14.18 6.07
N ASN A 369 -9.83 13.99 4.84
CA ASN A 369 -10.15 14.88 3.74
C ASN A 369 -11.62 14.73 3.33
N LYS A 370 -12.37 15.83 3.38
CA LYS A 370 -13.81 15.87 3.04
C LYS A 370 -14.12 15.32 1.64
N ARG A 371 -13.21 15.47 0.66
CA ARG A 371 -13.40 14.92 -0.68
C ARG A 371 -13.38 13.39 -0.67
N ASN A 372 -12.45 12.79 0.08
CA ASN A 372 -12.36 11.34 0.21
C ASN A 372 -13.58 10.80 0.96
N ILE A 373 -13.94 11.43 2.10
CA ILE A 373 -15.15 11.11 2.86
C ILE A 373 -16.40 11.14 1.97
N ASN A 374 -16.63 12.24 1.25
CA ASN A 374 -17.79 12.37 0.37
C ASN A 374 -17.76 11.38 -0.81
N GLY A 375 -16.58 11.04 -1.32
CA GLY A 375 -16.39 10.01 -2.33
C GLY A 375 -16.89 8.64 -1.86
N TYR A 376 -16.47 8.20 -0.66
CA TYR A 376 -16.96 6.96 -0.07
C TYR A 376 -18.45 7.01 0.28
N LYS A 377 -18.97 8.15 0.77
CA LYS A 377 -20.42 8.32 0.98
C LYS A 377 -21.20 8.11 -0.31
N LYS A 378 -20.74 8.68 -1.42
CA LYS A 378 -21.38 8.53 -2.73
C LYS A 378 -21.36 7.07 -3.22
N ILE A 379 -20.24 6.37 -3.05
CA ILE A 379 -20.10 4.97 -3.47
C ILE A 379 -21.05 4.08 -2.66
N ILE A 380 -21.03 4.20 -1.33
CA ILE A 380 -21.90 3.39 -0.44
C ILE A 380 -23.38 3.68 -0.71
N ASN A 381 -23.77 4.96 -0.80
CA ASN A 381 -25.16 5.33 -1.07
C ASN A 381 -25.64 4.81 -2.44
N LYS A 382 -24.78 4.79 -3.46
CA LYS A 382 -25.10 4.22 -4.77
C LYS A 382 -25.26 2.69 -4.70
N LEU A 383 -24.46 2.02 -3.87
CA LEU A 383 -24.49 0.56 -3.72
C LEU A 383 -25.77 0.06 -3.04
N ILE A 384 -26.29 0.82 -2.07
CA ILE A 384 -27.47 0.44 -1.27
C ILE A 384 -28.79 1.06 -1.76
N ALA A 385 -28.73 2.01 -2.71
CA ALA A 385 -29.90 2.55 -3.40
C ALA A 385 -30.51 1.52 -4.34
#